data_AF-A0A662V6C3-F1
#
_entry.id   AF-A0A662V6C3-F1
#
_cell.length_a   1.000
_cell.length_b   1.000
_cell.length_c   1.000
_cell.angle_alpha   90.00
_cell.angle_beta   90.00
_cell.angle_gamma   90.00
#
_symmetry.space_group_name_H-M   'P 1'
#
loop_
_entity.id
_entity.type
_entity.pdbx_description
1 polymer ?
#
loop_
_entity_poly.entity_id
_entity_poly.type
_entity_poly.pdbx_seq_one_letter_code
_entity_poly.pdbx_strand_id
1 'polypeptide(L)' 'MKNGVVCHGDCDGVISAFIYIKHYMLDSYPNYVDIIFTQPWRAHIDSKRLSKDVGEVVFLDLAISNELLNFIKNLSGRVR' A
#
# COMPACT_ATOMS: atom_id res chain seq x y z
N MET A 1 5.54 1.30 14.42
CA MET A 1 5.56 1.86 13.06
C MET A 1 4.27 1.45 12.37
N LYS A 2 3.77 2.22 11.40
CA LYS A 2 2.59 1.78 10.65
C LYS A 2 3.00 0.90 9.47
N ASN A 3 2.12 -0.02 9.08
CA ASN A 3 2.24 -0.75 7.83
C ASN A 3 1.36 -0.07 6.76
N GLY A 4 1.74 -0.18 5.49
CA GLY A 4 1.01 0.39 4.36
C GLY A 4 0.39 -0.69 3.48
N VAL A 5 -0.88 -0.54 3.14
CA VAL A 5 -1.56 -1.33 2.11
C VAL A 5 -2.07 -0.37 1.04
N VAL A 6 -1.48 -0.44 -0.15
CA VAL A 6 -1.92 0.33 -1.32
C VAL A 6 -2.58 -0.63 -2.29
N CYS A 7 -3.84 -0.39 -2.63
CA CYS A 7 -4.60 -1.28 -3.49
C CYS A 7 -5.44 -0.52 -4.50
N HIS A 8 -5.80 -1.20 -5.58
CA HIS A 8 -6.75 -0.67 -6.53
C HIS A 8 -8.13 -0.48 -5.90
N GLY A 9 -8.82 0.58 -6.34
CA GLY A 9 -10.09 1.02 -5.75
C GLY A 9 -11.33 0.30 -6.28
N ASP A 10 -11.18 -0.73 -7.12
CA ASP A 10 -12.31 -1.56 -7.55
C ASP A 10 -12.55 -2.74 -6.59
N CYS A 11 -13.45 -3.64 -6.97
CA CYS A 11 -13.83 -4.75 -6.12
C CYS A 11 -12.67 -5.72 -5.84
N ASP A 12 -11.82 -6.00 -6.83
CA ASP A 12 -10.75 -6.99 -6.67
C ASP A 12 -9.63 -6.45 -5.77
N GLY A 13 -9.22 -5.20 -5.99
CA GLY A 13 -8.27 -4.51 -5.12
C GLY A 13 -8.76 -4.36 -3.68
N VAL A 14 -10.04 -4.02 -3.48
CA VAL A 14 -10.62 -3.91 -2.13
C VAL A 14 -10.66 -5.28 -1.44
N ILE A 15 -11.17 -6.31 -2.11
CA ILE A 15 -11.30 -7.65 -1.52
C ILE A 15 -9.92 -8.22 -1.18
N SER A 16 -8.95 -8.13 -2.09
CA SER A 16 -7.59 -8.61 -1.86
C SER A 16 -6.91 -7.90 -0.69
N ALA A 17 -7.08 -6.58 -0.55
CA ALA A 17 -6.55 -5.82 0.59
C ALA A 17 -7.12 -6.28 1.92
N PHE A 18 -8.45 -6.43 2.04
CA PHE A 18 -9.06 -6.87 3.29
C PHE A 18 -8.76 -8.35 3.62
N ILE A 19 -8.63 -9.22 2.61
CA ILE A 19 -8.15 -10.59 2.81
C ILE A 19 -6.72 -10.56 3.35
N TYR A 20 -5.83 -9.78 2.73
CA TYR A 20 -4.44 -9.68 3.18
C TYR A 20 -4.35 -9.18 4.61
N ILE A 21 -5.05 -8.10 4.94
CA ILE A 21 -5.06 -7.51 6.29
C ILE A 21 -5.57 -8.53 7.31
N LYS A 22 -6.68 -9.22 7.02
CA LYS A 22 -7.26 -10.22 7.91
C LYS A 22 -6.29 -11.35 8.26
N HIS A 23 -5.47 -11.80 7.29
CA HIS A 23 -4.60 -12.96 7.48
C HIS A 23 -3.20 -12.59 7.98
N TYR A 24 -2.66 -11.43 7.59
CA TYR A 24 -1.26 -11.09 7.83
C TYR A 24 -1.05 -9.85 8.70
N MET A 25 -2.09 -9.02 8.90
CA MET A 25 -1.97 -7.76 9.65
C MET A 25 -3.05 -7.62 10.73
N LEU A 26 -3.64 -8.72 11.18
CA LEU A 26 -4.76 -8.70 12.14
C LEU A 26 -4.41 -7.95 13.42
N ASP A 27 -3.22 -8.18 13.96
CA ASP A 27 -2.74 -7.55 15.20
C ASP A 27 -2.42 -6.05 15.02
N SER A 28 -2.22 -5.61 13.78
CA SER A 28 -1.91 -4.22 13.45
C SER A 28 -3.16 -3.41 13.08
N TYR A 29 -4.20 -4.05 12.56
CA TYR A 29 -5.41 -3.37 12.10
C TYR A 29 -6.36 -3.02 13.27
N PRO A 30 -7.03 -1.85 13.27
CA PRO A 30 -6.95 -0.78 12.27
C PRO A 30 -5.89 0.28 12.58
N ASN A 31 -5.38 0.33 13.81
CA ASN A 31 -4.65 1.49 14.32
C ASN A 31 -3.26 1.68 13.70
N TYR A 32 -2.65 0.59 13.23
CA TYR A 32 -1.28 0.56 12.71
C TYR A 32 -1.21 0.19 11.23
N VAL A 33 -2.31 0.32 10.48
CA VAL A 33 -2.35 0.08 9.03
C VAL A 33 -2.88 1.32 8.32
N ASP A 34 -2.08 1.88 7.41
CA ASP A 34 -2.53 2.88 6.44
C ASP A 34 -3.07 2.16 5.21
N ILE A 35 -4.35 2.35 4.89
CA ILE A 35 -4.99 1.79 3.70
C ILE A 35 -5.20 2.89 2.68
N ILE A 36 -4.68 2.70 1.47
CA ILE A 36 -4.77 3.65 0.37
C ILE A 36 -5.41 2.95 -0.82
N PHE A 37 -6.60 3.40 -1.18
CA PHE A 37 -7.24 3.04 -2.45
C PHE A 37 -6.78 3.99 -3.56
N THR A 38 -6.46 3.44 -4.72
CA THR A 38 -5.96 4.23 -5.87
C THR A 38 -6.47 3.70 -7.21
N GLN A 39 -6.19 4.46 -8.25
CA GLN A 39 -6.35 4.07 -9.66
C GLN A 39 -4.95 3.77 -10.23
N PRO A 40 -4.81 2.90 -11.25
CA PRO A 40 -3.50 2.39 -11.67
C PRO A 40 -2.53 3.51 -12.07
N TRP A 41 -3.00 4.51 -12.81
CA TRP A 41 -2.19 5.66 -13.24
C TRP A 41 -1.85 6.66 -12.12
N ARG A 42 -2.50 6.56 -10.95
CA ARG A 42 -2.30 7.46 -9.80
C ARG A 42 -1.58 6.81 -8.63
N ALA A 43 -1.26 5.51 -8.70
CA ALA A 43 -0.68 4.78 -7.58
C ALA A 43 0.54 5.48 -6.96
N HIS A 44 1.46 6.00 -7.78
CA HIS A 44 2.65 6.73 -7.33
C HIS A 44 2.36 8.08 -6.64
N ILE A 45 1.24 8.73 -6.96
CA ILE A 45 0.79 9.98 -6.32
C ILE A 45 0.12 9.65 -5.00
N ASP A 46 -0.83 8.73 -5.04
CA ASP A 46 -1.68 8.41 -3.91
C ASP A 46 -0.90 7.73 -2.79
N SER A 47 0.10 6.91 -3.13
CA SER A 47 1.01 6.26 -2.17
C SER A 47 1.86 7.25 -1.37
N LYS A 48 1.95 8.52 -1.77
CA LYS A 48 2.62 9.56 -0.96
C LYS A 48 1.87 9.87 0.35
N ARG A 49 0.62 9.42 0.47
CA ARG A 49 -0.18 9.52 1.70
C ARG A 49 0.21 8.50 2.77
N LEU A 50 1.10 7.54 2.45
CA LEU A 50 1.67 6.63 3.44
C LEU A 50 2.38 7.42 4.53
N SER A 51 2.33 6.90 5.76
CA SER A 51 3.14 7.42 6.86
C SER A 51 4.62 7.52 6.49
N LYS A 52 5.31 8.51 7.07
CA LYS A 52 6.74 8.77 6.76
C LYS A 52 7.64 7.58 7.09
N ASP A 53 7.36 6.94 8.24
CA ASP A 53 8.06 5.75 8.73
C ASP A 53 7.10 4.56 8.71
N VAL A 54 7.32 3.68 7.73
CA VAL A 54 6.52 2.47 7.51
C VAL A 54 7.39 1.23 7.75
N GLY A 55 6.83 0.24 8.45
CA GLY A 55 7.52 -1.05 8.69
C GLY A 55 7.45 -1.96 7.49
N GLU A 56 6.29 -1.99 6.84
CA GLU A 56 6.06 -2.76 5.62
C GLU A 56 5.14 -1.95 4.71
N VAL A 57 5.29 -2.12 3.39
CA VAL A 57 4.34 -1.60 2.40
C VAL A 57 4.02 -2.68 1.38
N VAL A 58 2.73 -2.94 1.18
CA VAL A 58 2.20 -3.95 0.28
C VAL A 58 1.38 -3.26 -0.81
N PHE A 59 1.66 -3.59 -2.07
CA PHE A 59 0.92 -3.12 -3.23
C PHE A 59 0.11 -4.28 -3.82
N LEU A 60 -1.21 -4.12 -3.94
CA LEU A 60 -2.14 -5.18 -4.36
C LEU A 60 -2.97 -4.74 -5.55
N ASP A 61 -3.13 -5.63 -6.52
CA ASP A 61 -3.96 -5.43 -7.71
C ASP A 61 -3.61 -4.15 -8.50
N LEU A 62 -2.33 -3.84 -8.63
CA LEU A 62 -1.87 -2.64 -9.34
C LEU A 62 -0.99 -3.00 -10.53
N ALA A 63 -1.29 -2.41 -11.68
CA ALA A 63 -0.40 -2.43 -12.81
C ALA A 63 0.89 -1.64 -12.47
N ILE A 64 2.05 -2.23 -12.76
CA ILE A 64 3.35 -1.58 -12.52
C ILE A 64 3.64 -0.62 -13.66
N SER A 65 3.62 0.68 -13.36
CA SER A 65 4.12 1.74 -14.26
C SER A 65 5.56 2.12 -13.90
N ASN A 66 6.27 2.81 -14.80
CA ASN A 66 7.61 3.30 -14.53
C ASN A 66 7.63 4.29 -13.35
N GLU A 67 6.59 5.11 -13.21
CA GLU A 67 6.43 6.05 -12.10
C GLU A 67 6.23 5.32 -10.77
N LEU A 68 5.40 4.28 -10.74
CA LEU A 68 5.19 3.47 -9.55
C LEU A 68 6.47 2.71 -9.18
N LEU A 69 7.18 2.15 -10.16
CA LEU A 69 8.46 1.48 -9.95
C LEU A 69 9.50 2.44 -9.35
N ASN A 70 9.61 3.65 -9.89
CA ASN A 70 10.52 4.68 -9.36
C ASN A 70 10.11 5.13 -7.95
N PHE A 71 8.81 5.22 -7.67
CA PHE A 71 8.31 5.48 -6.33
C PHE A 71 8.74 4.38 -5.36
N ILE A 72 8.53 3.10 -5.70
CA ILE A 72 8.89 1.95 -4.85
C ILE A 72 10.40 1.92 -4.58
N LYS A 73 11.24 2.19 -5.60
CA LYS A 73 12.70 2.30 -5.44
C LYS A 73 13.12 3.40 -4.46
N ASN A 74 12.39 4.51 -4.41
CA ASN A 74 12.64 5.58 -3.44
C ASN A 74 12.07 5.25 -2.05
N LEU A 75 11.04 4.41 -2.01
CA LEU A 75 10.39 3.97 -0.78
C LEU A 75 11.25 2.97 -0.01
N SER A 76 12.01 2.12 -0.68
CA SER A 76 12.89 1.12 -0.03
C SER A 76 13.92 1.73 0.91
N GLY A 77 14.32 3.00 0.70
CA GLY A 77 15.17 3.73 1.65
C GLY A 77 14.45 4.21 2.92
N ARG A 78 13.12 4.07 3.00
CA ARG A 78 12.25 4.50 4.11
C ARG A 78 11.63 3.34 4.89
N VAL A 79 11.61 2.14 4.31
CA VAL A 79 11.15 0.91 4.99
C VAL A 79 12.29 0.41 5.87
N ARG A 80 12.01 0.11 7.14
CA ARG A 80 13.02 -0.36 8.13
C ARG A 80 12.62 -1.68 8.75
#